data_AF-A0A843JMD8-F1
#
_entry.id   AF-A0A843JMD8-F1
#
_cell.length_a   1.000
_cell.length_b   1.000
_cell.length_c   1.000
_cell.angle_alpha   90.00
_cell.angle_beta   90.00
_cell.angle_gamma   90.00
#
_symmetry.space_group_name_H-M   'P 1'
#
loop_
_entity.id
_entity.type
_entity.pdbx_description
1 polymer ?
#
loop_
_entity_poly.entity_id
_entity_poly.type
_entity_poly.pdbx_seq_one_letter_code
_entity_poly.pdbx_strand_id
1 'polypeptide(L)' 'IGIAQQHISLDTELTVRQNLKHHAIMHKIPSKDIDRIIDEKASILGLEDYMDRKVMNLSG' A
#
# COMPACT_ATOMS: atom_id res chain seq x y z
N ILE A 1 -14.97 -10.68 -10.37
CA ILE A 1 -14.30 -9.80 -11.35
C ILE A 1 -13.65 -8.68 -10.52
N GLY A 2 -12.31 -8.68 -10.41
CA GLY A 2 -11.59 -7.63 -9.70
C GLY A 2 -11.34 -6.46 -10.64
N ILE A 3 -11.79 -5.26 -10.27
CA ILE A 3 -11.56 -4.04 -11.05
C ILE A 3 -10.19 -3.51 -10.66
N ALA A 4 -9.21 -3.55 -11.58
CA ALA A 4 -7.97 -2.79 -11.46
C ALA A 4 -8.22 -1.38 -12.02
N GLN A 5 -8.08 -0.35 -11.18
CA GLN A 5 -8.23 1.05 -11.59
C GLN A 5 -7.06 1.43 -12.52
N GLN A 6 -7.34 2.03 -13.67
CA GLN A 6 -6.30 2.47 -14.64
C GLN A 6 -5.55 3.73 -14.19
N HIS A 7 -6.04 4.45 -13.18
CA HIS A 7 -5.34 5.58 -12.60
C HIS A 7 -4.80 5.18 -11.23
N ILE A 8 -3.49 5.19 -11.08
CA ILE A 8 -2.81 4.93 -9.82
C ILE A 8 -3.08 6.14 -8.92
N SER A 9 -4.11 6.09 -8.08
CA SER A 9 -4.37 7.09 -7.03
C SER A 9 -3.42 6.89 -5.85
N LEU A 10 -2.11 6.87 -6.10
CA LEU A 10 -1.11 6.86 -5.04
C LEU A 10 -0.77 8.30 -4.67
N ASP A 11 -0.71 8.54 -3.37
CA ASP A 11 -0.16 9.77 -2.83
C ASP A 11 1.37 9.70 -2.91
N THR A 12 1.94 10.59 -3.73
CA THR A 12 3.36 10.54 -4.08
C THR A 12 4.28 11.03 -2.96
N GLU A 13 3.74 11.75 -1.98
CA GLU A 13 4.50 12.24 -0.82
C GLU A 13 4.63 11.19 0.29
N LEU A 14 3.71 10.22 0.30
CA LEU A 14 3.65 9.13 1.27
C LEU A 14 4.53 7.94 0.87
N THR A 15 5.01 7.20 1.87
CA THR A 15 5.64 5.89 1.63
C THR A 15 4.63 4.88 1.13
N VAL A 16 5.11 3.78 0.54
CA VAL A 16 4.26 2.64 0.15
C VAL A 16 3.43 2.14 1.34
N ARG A 17 4.06 2.00 2.52
CA ARG A 17 3.38 1.62 3.76
C ARG A 17 2.26 2.59 4.13
N GLN A 18 2.53 3.89 4.05
CA GLN A 18 1.54 4.93 4.39
C GLN A 18 0.37 4.96 3.41
N ASN A 19 0.62 4.80 2.11
CA ASN A 19 -0.42 4.67 1.10
C ASN A 19 -1.33 3.47 1.37
N LEU A 20 -0.74 2.30 1.64
CA LEU A 20 -1.48 1.07 1.95
C LEU A 20 -2.31 1.21 3.23
N LYS A 21 -1.76 1.85 4.27
CA LYS A 21 -2.51 2.15 5.51
C LYS A 21 -3.68 3.08 5.25
N HIS A 22 -3.46 4.17 4.50
CA HIS A 22 -4.51 5.15 4.19
C HIS A 22 -5.65 4.48 3.43
N HIS A 23 -5.33 3.67 2.42
CA HIS A 23 -6.29 2.87 1.69
C HIS A 23 -7.06 1.90 2.60
N ALA A 24 -6.36 1.15 3.47
CA ALA A 24 -6.99 0.22 4.40
C ALA A 24 -7.97 0.90 5.37
N ILE A 25 -7.64 2.10 5.86
CA ILE A 25 -8.51 2.91 6.74
C ILE A 25 -9.78 3.35 5.99
N MET A 26 -9.64 3.84 4.75
CA MET A 26 -10.80 4.21 3.92
C MET A 26 -11.75 3.03 3.69
N HIS A 27 -11.20 1.82 3.61
CA HIS A 27 -11.95 0.56 3.50
C HIS A 27 -12.41 -0.04 4.84
N LYS A 28 -12.31 0.72 5.96
CA LYS A 28 -12.76 0.33 7.30
C LYS A 28 -12.10 -0.94 7.85
N ILE A 29 -10.87 -1.23 7.42
CA ILE A 29 -10.08 -2.30 8.03
C ILE A 29 -9.70 -1.88 9.46
N PRO A 30 -9.92 -2.71 10.50
CA PRO A 30 -9.56 -2.38 11.86
C PRO A 30 -8.06 -2.10 12.00
N SER A 31 -7.68 -0.98 12.62
CA SER A 31 -6.27 -0.55 12.71
C SER A 31 -5.32 -1.60 13.30
N LYS A 32 -5.84 -2.44 14.21
CA LYS A 32 -5.10 -3.58 14.81
C LYS A 32 -4.66 -4.64 13.79
N ASP A 33 -5.38 -4.75 12.68
CA ASP A 33 -5.17 -5.76 11.64
C ASP A 33 -4.42 -5.20 10.42
N ILE A 34 -4.38 -3.87 10.27
CA ILE A 34 -3.81 -3.20 9.10
C ILE A 34 -2.33 -3.55 8.92
N ASP A 35 -1.52 -3.43 9.98
CA ASP A 35 -0.08 -3.70 9.89
C ASP A 35 0.21 -5.14 9.47
N ARG A 36 -0.47 -6.11 10.10
CA ARG A 36 -0.33 -7.53 9.76
C ARG A 36 -0.71 -7.80 8.29
N ILE A 37 -1.86 -7.26 7.85
CA ILE A 37 -2.33 -7.46 6.47
C ILE A 37 -1.38 -6.83 5.46
N ILE A 38 -0.84 -5.66 5.76
CA ILE A 38 0.11 -4.96 4.91
C ILE A 38 1.41 -5.75 4.79
N ASP A 39 1.96 -6.23 5.91
CA ASP A 39 3.21 -7.00 5.91
C ASP A 39 3.03 -8.35 5.20
N GLU A 40 1.92 -9.07 5.42
CA GLU A 40 1.59 -10.30 4.69
C GLU A 40 1.52 -10.08 3.18
N LYS A 41 0.84 -9.00 2.75
CA LYS A 41 0.71 -8.68 1.32
C LYS A 41 2.01 -8.18 0.72
N ALA A 42 2.79 -7.40 1.46
CA ALA A 42 4.10 -6.94 1.01
C ALA A 42 5.04 -8.12 0.77
N SER A 43 5.00 -9.12 1.65
CA SER A 43 5.78 -10.36 1.50
C SER A 43 5.38 -11.15 0.25
N ILE A 44 4.08 -11.34 0.04
CA ILE A 44 3.55 -12.06 -1.13
C ILE A 44 3.94 -11.36 -2.44
N LEU A 45 3.97 -10.03 -2.45
CA LEU A 45 4.27 -9.22 -3.64
C LEU A 45 5.76 -8.91 -3.80
N GLY A 46 6.62 -9.32 -2.86
CA GLY A 46 8.05 -8.99 -2.86
C GLY A 46 8.33 -7.49 -2.71
N LEU A 47 7.45 -6.75 -2.03
CA LEU A 47 7.52 -5.29 -1.88
C LEU A 47 8.17 -4.85 -0.57
N GLU A 48 8.63 -5.78 0.27
CA GLU A 48 9.21 -5.52 1.59
C GLU A 48 10.30 -4.44 1.55
N ASP A 49 11.25 -4.52 0.59
CA ASP A 49 12.36 -3.57 0.41
C ASP A 49 11.95 -2.16 -0.07
N TYR A 50 10.68 -2.00 -0.44
CA TYR A 50 10.11 -0.78 -0.99
C TYR A 50 9.12 -0.11 -0.02
N MET A 51 8.78 -0.76 1.09
CA MET A 51 7.75 -0.30 2.04
C MET A 51 8.04 1.08 2.62
N ASP A 52 9.31 1.39 2.84
CA ASP A 52 9.78 2.65 3.42
C ASP A 52 10.21 3.67 2.35
N ARG A 53 10.12 3.32 1.06
CA ARG A 53 10.40 4.24 -0.03
C ARG A 53 9.15 5.08 -0.33
N LYS A 54 9.37 6.35 -0.68
CA LYS A 54 8.30 7.20 -1.24
C LYS A 54 7.85 6.62 -2.57
N VAL A 55 6.54 6.63 -2.83
CA VAL A 55 5.98 6.11 -4.09
C VAL A 55 6.56 6.83 -5.31
N MET A 56 6.87 8.13 -5.18
CA MET A 56 7.53 8.92 -6.23
C MET A 56 8.87 8.33 -6.70
N ASN A 57 9.53 7.53 -5.87
CA ASN A 57 10.83 6.91 -6.16
C ASN A 57 10.69 5.48 -6.73
N LEU A 58 9.47 5.00 -6.99
CA LEU A 58 9.25 3.73 -7.66
C LEU A 58 9.08 3.99 -9.17
N SER A 59 9.86 3.31 -9.99
CA SER A 59 9.68 3.32 -11.44
C SER A 59 8.35 2.64 -11.80
N GLY A 60 7.55 3.29 -12.65
CA GLY A 60 6.29 2.76 -13.17
C GLY A 60 6.45 1.60 -14.15
#